data_AF-A0AAP3HCU2-F1
#
_entry.id   AF-A0AAP3HCU2-F1
#
_cell.length_a   1.000
_cell.length_b   1.000
_cell.length_c   1.000
_cell.angle_alpha   90.00
_cell.angle_beta   90.00
_cell.angle_gamma   90.00
#
_symmetry.space_group_name_H-M   'P 1'
#
loop_
_entity.id
_entity.type
_entity.pdbx_description
1 polymer ?
#
loop_
_entity_poly.entity_id
_entity_poly.type
_entity_poly.pdbx_seq_one_letter_code
_entity_poly.pdbx_strand_id
1 'polypeptide(L)' 'MSKYSSVCLFEVVSSLIDCGKLWISALGKGLKNHTTAKHNIKKVDTLVGNRKLHDERDCFYNYVATTLLFLLQ' A
#
# COMPACT_ATOMS: atom_id res chain seq x y z
N MET A 1 -18.30 8.08 2.98
CA MET A 1 -17.63 7.46 4.14
C MET A 1 -16.86 6.23 3.68
N SER A 2 -15.62 6.35 3.20
CA SER A 2 -14.77 5.18 2.85
C SER A 2 -13.43 5.33 3.58
N LYS A 3 -13.32 4.67 4.73
CA LYS A 3 -12.28 4.87 5.75
C LYS A 3 -10.95 4.15 5.47
N TYR A 4 -10.66 3.76 4.21
CA TYR A 4 -9.54 2.87 3.87
C TYR A 4 -8.53 3.43 2.85
N SER A 5 -8.53 4.75 2.59
CA SER A 5 -8.09 5.33 1.29
C SER A 5 -6.58 5.41 0.98
N SER A 6 -5.69 5.73 1.92
CA SER A 6 -4.27 6.02 1.61
C SER A 6 -3.29 5.41 2.62
N VAL A 7 -3.61 5.43 3.90
CA VAL A 7 -2.80 4.82 4.98
C VAL A 7 -2.56 3.32 4.70
N CYS A 8 -3.60 2.61 4.25
CA CYS A 8 -3.49 1.20 3.89
C CYS A 8 -2.51 0.96 2.72
N LEU A 9 -2.45 1.88 1.75
CA LEU A 9 -1.50 1.77 0.64
C LEU A 9 -0.07 1.86 1.16
N PHE A 10 0.23 2.88 1.97
CA PHE A 10 1.58 3.04 2.53
C PHE A 10 1.99 1.90 3.45
N GLU A 11 1.08 1.33 4.25
CA GLU A 11 1.37 0.13 5.05
C GLU A 11 1.79 -1.06 4.18
N VAL A 12 1.11 -1.28 3.06
CA VAL A 12 1.41 -2.38 2.13
C VAL A 12 2.70 -2.12 1.36
N VAL A 13 2.96 -0.87 0.96
CA VAL A 13 4.23 -0.45 0.35
C VAL A 13 5.39 -0.65 1.32
N SER A 14 5.24 -0.28 2.60
CA SER A 14 6.26 -0.55 3.62
C SER A 14 6.51 -2.04 3.80
N SER A 15 5.44 -2.86 3.84
CA SER A 15 5.62 -4.31 3.86
C SER A 15 6.33 -4.84 2.63
N LEU A 16 6.08 -4.28 1.45
CA LEU A 16 6.77 -4.65 0.21
C LEU A 16 8.26 -4.35 0.31
N ILE A 17 8.61 -3.14 0.77
CA ILE A 17 10.00 -2.71 0.97
C ILE A 17 10.72 -3.63 1.95
N ASP A 18 10.08 -3.98 3.07
CA ASP A 18 10.67 -4.82 4.11
C ASP A 18 10.87 -6.27 3.66
N CYS A 19 9.89 -6.86 2.95
CA CYS A 19 9.90 -8.29 2.64
C CYS A 19 10.43 -8.64 1.24
N GLY A 20 10.52 -7.67 0.33
CA GLY A 20 10.97 -7.84 -1.05
C GLY A 20 10.10 -8.76 -1.90
N LYS A 21 8.83 -8.98 -1.53
CA LYS A 21 7.95 -9.99 -2.11
C LYS A 21 6.60 -9.39 -2.49
N LEU A 22 6.16 -9.64 -3.74
CA LEU A 22 4.92 -9.07 -4.29
C LEU A 22 3.66 -9.94 -4.11
N TRP A 23 3.79 -11.19 -3.67
CA TRP A 23 2.63 -12.06 -3.44
C TRP A 23 1.78 -11.54 -2.27
N ILE A 24 0.46 -11.45 -2.46
CA ILE A 24 -0.53 -10.94 -1.49
C ILE A 24 -0.36 -11.56 -0.10
N SER A 25 -0.08 -12.86 -0.04
CA SER A 25 0.11 -13.58 1.21
C SER A 25 1.37 -13.15 1.98
N ALA A 26 2.45 -12.79 1.29
CA ALA A 26 3.67 -12.29 1.93
C ALA A 26 3.48 -10.86 2.40
N LEU A 27 2.86 -10.01 1.58
CA LEU A 27 2.53 -8.63 1.97
C LEU A 27 1.61 -8.60 3.19
N GLY A 28 0.56 -9.42 3.21
CA GLY A 28 -0.34 -9.50 4.36
C GLY A 28 0.36 -10.02 5.63
N LYS A 29 1.31 -10.94 5.51
CA LYS A 29 2.10 -11.43 6.65
C LYS A 29 3.15 -10.40 7.12
N GLY A 30 3.62 -9.53 6.23
CA GLY A 30 4.61 -8.49 6.55
C GLY A 30 4.03 -7.22 7.18
N LEU A 31 2.69 -7.08 7.24
CA LEU A 31 2.04 -5.96 7.91
C LEU A 31 2.31 -5.98 9.42
N LYS A 32 2.96 -4.92 9.93
CA LYS A 32 3.29 -4.73 11.36
C LYS A 32 2.11 -4.10 12.12
N ASN A 33 1.06 -4.88 12.37
CA ASN A 33 -0.11 -4.43 13.15
C ASN A 33 -0.66 -5.56 14.05
N HIS A 34 -1.61 -5.23 14.94
CA HIS A 34 -2.19 -6.19 15.90
C HIS A 34 -3.26 -7.12 15.30
N THR A 35 -3.46 -7.11 13.98
CA THR A 35 -4.50 -7.90 13.31
C THR A 35 -3.96 -9.27 12.88
N THR A 36 -4.82 -10.29 12.80
CA THR A 36 -4.37 -11.63 12.39
C THR A 36 -3.90 -11.65 10.93
N ALA A 37 -2.94 -12.52 10.62
CA ALA A 37 -2.41 -12.68 9.26
C ALA A 37 -3.51 -12.91 8.22
N LYS A 38 -4.56 -13.68 8.54
CA LYS A 38 -5.71 -13.92 7.65
C LYS A 38 -6.41 -12.61 7.26
N HIS A 39 -6.69 -11.75 8.23
CA HIS A 39 -7.35 -10.47 7.98
C HIS A 39 -6.45 -9.49 7.23
N ASN A 40 -5.15 -9.49 7.53
CA ASN A 40 -4.17 -8.70 6.80
C ASN A 40 -4.04 -9.12 5.33
N ILE A 41 -4.03 -10.43 5.04
CA ILE A 41 -4.03 -10.94 3.66
C ILE A 41 -5.28 -10.48 2.92
N LYS A 42 -6.47 -10.58 3.55
CA LYS A 42 -7.72 -10.09 2.96
C LYS A 42 -7.69 -8.57 2.72
N LYS A 43 -7.07 -7.81 3.63
CA LYS A 43 -6.89 -6.35 3.48
C LYS A 43 -6.04 -6.02 2.26
N VAL A 44 -4.91 -6.71 2.07
CA VAL A 44 -4.05 -6.54 0.87
C VAL A 44 -4.81 -6.93 -0.40
N ASP A 45 -5.49 -8.08 -0.40
CA ASP A 45 -6.29 -8.54 -1.53
C ASP A 45 -7.36 -7.51 -1.94
N THR A 46 -8.08 -6.97 -0.94
CA THR A 46 -9.09 -5.92 -1.16
C THR A 46 -8.47 -4.63 -1.69
N LEU A 47 -7.29 -4.25 -1.20
CA LEU A 47 -6.57 -3.06 -1.66
C LEU A 47 -6.14 -3.20 -3.13
N VAL A 48 -5.56 -4.35 -3.50
CA VAL A 48 -5.14 -4.64 -4.88
C VAL A 48 -6.35 -4.69 -5.82
N GLY A 49 -7.50 -5.14 -5.37
CA GLY A 49 -8.75 -5.12 -6.12
C GLY A 49 -9.47 -3.76 -6.19
N ASN A 50 -8.97 -2.73 -5.51
CA ASN A 50 -9.67 -1.44 -5.38
C ASN A 50 -9.52 -0.58 -6.65
N ARG A 51 -10.50 -0.66 -7.57
CA ARG A 51 -10.52 0.12 -8.83
C ARG A 51 -10.32 1.62 -8.62
N LYS A 52 -10.98 2.21 -7.62
CA LYS A 52 -10.83 3.63 -7.33
C LYS A 52 -9.37 4.01 -7.02
N LEU A 53 -8.66 3.15 -6.30
CA LEU A 53 -7.25 3.38 -5.99
C LEU A 53 -6.37 3.28 -7.24
N HIS A 54 -6.71 2.39 -8.18
CA HIS A 54 -6.04 2.32 -9.49
C HIS A 54 -6.28 3.58 -10.32
N ASP A 55 -7.49 4.12 -10.31
CA ASP A 55 -7.82 5.38 -11.01
C ASP A 55 -7.05 6.57 -10.42
N GLU A 56 -6.72 6.53 -9.12
CA GLU A 56 -5.93 7.55 -8.42
C GLU A 56 -4.40 7.33 -8.50
N ARG A 57 -3.92 6.23 -9.11
CA ARG A 57 -2.51 5.82 -9.09
C ARG A 57 -1.55 6.89 -9.59
N ASP A 58 -1.90 7.57 -10.68
CA ASP A 58 -1.04 8.59 -11.29
C ASP A 58 -0.87 9.80 -10.35
N CYS A 59 -1.87 10.13 -9.52
CA CYS A 59 -1.75 11.16 -8.49
C CYS A 59 -0.69 10.78 -7.44
N PHE A 60 -0.66 9.53 -6.99
CA PHE A 60 0.35 9.05 -6.04
C PHE A 60 1.75 9.10 -6.65
N TYR A 61 1.92 8.65 -7.90
CA TYR A 61 3.22 8.70 -8.56
C TYR A 61 3.71 10.12 -8.79
N ASN A 62 2.84 11.01 -9.26
CA ASN A 62 3.20 12.42 -9.45
C ASN A 62 3.58 13.09 -8.12
N TYR A 63 2.84 12.82 -7.04
CA TYR A 63 3.17 13.33 -5.72
C TYR A 63 4.56 12.86 -5.27
N VAL A 64 4.83 11.54 -5.32
CA VAL A 64 6.12 10.97 -4.92
C VAL A 64 7.26 11.51 -5.78
N ALA A 65 7.10 11.56 -7.10
CA ALA A 65 8.11 12.09 -8.01
C ALA A 65 8.42 13.57 -7.72
N THR A 66 7.39 14.39 -7.53
CA THR A 66 7.55 15.82 -7.24
C THR A 66 8.22 16.04 -5.89
N THR A 67 7.84 15.27 -4.86
CA THR A 67 8.49 15.32 -3.54
C THR A 67 9.97 14.93 -3.63
N LEU A 68 10.30 13.86 -4.35
CA LEU A 68 11.69 13.43 -4.52
C LEU A 68 12.52 14.46 -5.27
N LEU A 69 11.99 15.04 -6.35
CA LEU A 69 12.67 16.10 -7.09
C LEU A 69 12.92 17.34 -6.23
N PHE A 70 11.93 17.76 -5.44
CA PHE A 70 12.08 18.90 -4.55
C PHE A 70 13.09 18.67 -3.43
N LEU A 71 13.19 17.44 -2.90
CA LEU A 71 14.17 17.10 -1.86
C LEU A 71 15.62 16.97 -2.37
N LEU A 72 15.81 16.91 -3.69
CA LEU A 72 17.12 16.76 -4.34
C LEU A 72 17.69 18.10 -4.86
N GLN A 73 16.98 19.22 -4.63
CA GLN A 73 17.38 20.58 -4.99
C GLN A 73 17.83 21.36 -3.75
#